data_AF-A0A7V4TC01-F1
#
_entry.id   AF-A0A7V4TC01-F1
#
_cell.length_a   1.000
_cell.length_b   1.000
_cell.length_c   1.000
_cell.angle_alpha   90.00
_cell.angle_beta   90.00
_cell.angle_gamma   90.00
#
_symmetry.space_group_name_H-M   'P 1'
#
loop_
_entity.id
_entity.type
_entity.pdbx_description
1 polymer ?
#
loop_
_entity_poly.entity_id
_entity_poly.type
_entity_poly.pdbx_seq_one_letter_code
_entity_poly.pdbx_strand_id
1 'polypeptide(L)'
;MRPLIYLEYRQLVNSLKNTVRSPKRLIPTLIFGAWILSWLIQSIVLVSTEPQLSVHSDEFLSYMPTEAIRLIVFITLCIASVVVVYSAFNSSLLVFSIAQIDFLFPTPISRRKVLLVKLLRDYLKYGMWVIFIYLFVCMPILHGLRRSLLPWGLVSITAIVALLILVVNVAHTINIVFTFGYERLRQAGILIKAVLLGLPASALGYGIYHYVVTGDSYAGLFLAVNSPIADVLFAPARWCSELFLAPLIGVTSEEWSHFALLWLFAVGSLAMLLTRKENIYEPSLGISVKLARRKQMKGLHTYTDIRIDALREKGTTRAGGFVVPPFGTGATAFLWKNLVLKYRTYLGQIILIVLLPLVLAYLIRRFLPQDLGLAQYIPLLMIYVVWMLSMTAQAEMKADLKFANLVKSMPIAAWKIMLAQVAGPVIYSSSAIILFSGYLWALVPESRGDLLIACVFLAPFVGFANIPAAIIPGLLYPDAKDFAQNYISGMLGFMLAVLAILPTCILGACLMVAFKAPIYLTIIIIAAVNLIIGAIG
;
A
#
# COMPACT_ATOMS: atom_id res chain seq x y z
N MET A 1 -25.14 8.87 23.01
CA MET A 1 -24.88 9.32 21.62
C MET A 1 -24.33 10.73 21.59
N ARG A 2 -25.00 11.74 22.19
CA ARG A 2 -24.52 13.13 22.22
C ARG A 2 -23.04 13.30 22.65
N PRO A 3 -22.53 12.65 23.72
CA PRO A 3 -21.13 12.81 24.13
C PRO A 3 -20.10 12.25 23.12
N LEU A 4 -20.44 11.14 22.46
CA LEU A 4 -19.60 10.50 21.43
C LEU A 4 -19.52 11.38 20.18
N ILE A 5 -20.68 11.84 19.69
CA ILE A 5 -20.77 12.75 18.55
C ILE A 5 -20.04 14.04 18.87
N TYR A 6 -20.18 14.57 20.08
CA TYR A 6 -19.47 15.76 20.53
C TYR A 6 -17.95 15.57 20.52
N LEU A 7 -17.43 14.44 21.00
CA LEU A 7 -16.00 14.16 21.02
C LEU A 7 -15.42 14.06 19.60
N GLU A 8 -16.07 13.32 18.70
CA GLU A 8 -15.61 13.18 17.30
C GLU A 8 -15.74 14.51 16.55
N TYR A 9 -16.85 15.24 16.75
CA TYR A 9 -17.03 16.59 16.20
C TYR A 9 -15.94 17.54 16.71
N ARG A 10 -15.65 17.55 18.01
CA ARG A 10 -14.56 18.36 18.59
C ARG A 10 -13.19 17.93 18.07
N GLN A 11 -12.93 16.64 17.87
CA GLN A 11 -11.68 16.18 17.26
C GLN A 11 -11.54 16.68 15.83
N LEU A 12 -12.60 16.61 15.03
CA LEU A 12 -12.63 17.13 13.67
C LEU A 12 -12.45 18.65 13.65
N VAL A 13 -13.21 19.39 14.46
CA VAL A 13 -13.09 20.85 14.58
C VAL A 13 -11.71 21.25 15.08
N ASN A 14 -11.15 20.55 16.06
CA ASN A 14 -9.80 20.83 16.55
C ASN A 14 -8.76 20.49 15.48
N SER A 15 -8.94 19.42 14.71
CA SER A 15 -8.07 19.09 13.59
C SER A 15 -8.11 20.18 12.53
N LEU A 16 -9.30 20.63 12.14
CA LEU A 16 -9.48 21.74 11.19
C LEU A 16 -8.90 23.05 11.73
N LYS A 17 -9.19 23.41 12.98
CA LYS A 17 -8.62 24.60 13.63
C LYS A 17 -7.10 24.51 13.69
N ASN A 18 -6.53 23.34 14.00
CA ASN A 18 -5.09 23.15 14.01
C ASN A 18 -4.48 23.22 12.61
N THR A 19 -5.19 22.73 11.59
CA THR A 19 -4.78 22.86 10.19
C THR A 19 -4.81 24.33 9.75
N VAL A 20 -5.87 25.07 10.06
CA VAL A 20 -6.04 26.48 9.69
C VAL A 20 -5.09 27.40 10.47
N ARG A 21 -4.92 27.19 11.77
CA ARG A 21 -4.02 28.01 12.62
C ARG A 21 -2.54 27.78 12.34
N SER A 22 -2.18 26.69 11.68
CA SER A 22 -0.81 26.38 11.34
C SER A 22 -0.62 26.58 9.83
N PRO A 23 -0.01 27.69 9.37
CA PRO A 23 0.26 27.91 7.93
C PRO A 23 0.96 26.72 7.28
N LYS A 24 1.85 26.09 8.06
CA LYS A 24 2.61 24.89 7.73
C LYS A 24 1.74 23.64 7.47
N ARG A 25 0.47 23.59 7.92
CA ARG A 25 -0.52 22.54 7.62
C ARG A 25 -1.55 22.98 6.59
N LEU A 26 -1.90 24.27 6.61
CA LEU A 26 -2.89 24.86 5.72
C LEU A 26 -2.45 24.81 4.26
N ILE A 27 -1.27 25.35 3.95
CA ILE A 27 -0.74 25.43 2.57
C ILE A 27 -0.74 24.05 1.89
N PRO A 28 -0.12 23.02 2.49
CA PRO A 28 -0.25 21.62 2.05
C PRO A 28 -1.66 21.14 1.70
N THR A 29 -2.59 21.39 2.62
CA THR A 29 -3.96 20.91 2.54
C THR A 29 -4.70 21.63 1.43
N LEU A 30 -4.41 22.92 1.22
CA LEU A 30 -4.96 23.73 0.13
C LEU A 30 -4.42 23.27 -1.23
N ILE A 31 -3.11 23.03 -1.36
CA ILE A 31 -2.51 22.53 -2.61
C ILE A 31 -3.12 21.17 -2.98
N PHE A 32 -3.17 20.25 -2.02
CA PHE A 32 -3.77 18.93 -2.23
C PHE A 32 -5.26 19.03 -2.55
N GLY A 33 -6.01 19.85 -1.81
CA GLY A 33 -7.43 20.07 -2.06
C GLY A 33 -7.71 20.70 -3.42
N ALA A 34 -6.91 21.67 -3.84
CA ALA A 34 -7.01 22.31 -5.15
C ALA A 34 -6.69 21.32 -6.28
N TRP A 35 -5.68 20.46 -6.10
CA TRP A 35 -5.36 19.41 -7.05
C TRP A 35 -6.50 18.40 -7.22
N ILE A 36 -7.07 17.89 -6.11
CA ILE A 36 -8.23 17.00 -6.13
C ILE A 36 -9.42 17.69 -6.82
N LEU A 37 -9.72 18.94 -6.43
CA LEU A 37 -10.84 19.68 -6.97
C LEU A 37 -10.68 19.94 -8.47
N SER A 38 -9.49 20.35 -8.92
CA SER A 38 -9.19 20.54 -10.34
C SER A 38 -9.35 19.26 -11.14
N TRP A 39 -8.86 18.14 -10.61
CA TRP A 39 -9.00 16.82 -11.24
C TRP A 39 -10.47 16.39 -11.31
N LEU A 40 -11.24 16.60 -10.24
CA LEU A 40 -12.67 16.26 -10.19
C LEU A 40 -13.48 17.15 -11.16
N ILE A 41 -13.19 18.45 -11.23
CA ILE A 41 -13.81 19.37 -12.18
C ILE A 41 -13.49 18.94 -13.61
N GLN A 42 -12.23 18.68 -13.94
CA GLN A 42 -11.84 18.20 -15.27
C GLN A 42 -12.62 16.93 -15.65
N SER A 43 -12.70 15.99 -14.72
CA SER A 43 -13.37 14.72 -14.96
C SER A 43 -14.89 14.85 -15.10
N ILE A 44 -15.53 15.87 -14.51
CA ILE A 44 -16.95 16.16 -14.71
C ILE A 44 -17.18 16.93 -16.02
N VAL A 45 -16.40 18.00 -16.25
CA VAL A 45 -16.58 18.91 -17.39
C VAL A 45 -16.30 18.20 -18.71
N LEU A 46 -15.20 17.46 -18.82
CA LEU A 46 -14.81 16.77 -20.05
C LEU A 46 -15.84 15.71 -20.47
N VAL A 47 -16.42 15.00 -19.50
CA VAL A 47 -17.46 13.98 -19.76
C VAL A 47 -18.75 14.58 -20.31
N SER A 48 -19.08 15.82 -19.95
CA SER A 48 -20.31 16.47 -20.43
C SER A 48 -20.20 17.03 -21.85
N THR A 49 -18.99 17.28 -22.35
CA THR A 49 -18.78 18.01 -23.61
C THR A 49 -18.40 17.15 -24.81
N GLU A 50 -17.91 15.92 -24.61
CA GLU A 50 -17.54 15.06 -25.75
C GLU A 50 -18.78 14.38 -26.36
N PRO A 51 -19.11 14.62 -27.64
CA PRO A 51 -20.14 13.84 -28.33
C PRO A 51 -19.72 12.37 -28.38
N GLN A 52 -20.64 11.47 -28.01
CA GLN A 52 -20.44 10.03 -28.00
C GLN A 52 -20.23 9.49 -29.42
N LEU A 53 -19.01 9.63 -29.95
CA LEU A 53 -18.59 8.93 -31.17
C LEU A 53 -18.36 7.45 -30.81
N SER A 54 -19.37 6.65 -31.11
CA SER A 54 -19.56 5.24 -30.73
C SER A 54 -18.71 4.22 -31.49
N VAL A 55 -17.80 4.63 -32.38
CA VAL A 55 -17.28 3.72 -33.42
C VAL A 55 -15.90 3.11 -33.10
N HIS A 56 -15.14 3.59 -32.10
CA HIS A 56 -13.77 3.09 -31.83
C HIS A 56 -13.56 2.48 -30.43
N SER A 57 -14.55 2.53 -29.53
CA SER A 57 -14.41 1.93 -28.19
C SER A 57 -14.45 0.40 -28.20
N ASP A 58 -15.04 -0.20 -29.23
CA ASP A 58 -15.23 -1.65 -29.32
C ASP A 58 -13.92 -2.39 -29.62
N GLU A 59 -12.97 -1.74 -30.28
CA GLU A 59 -11.67 -2.34 -30.59
C GLU A 59 -10.87 -2.58 -29.31
N PHE A 60 -10.77 -1.59 -28.40
CA PHE A 60 -10.07 -1.78 -27.12
C PHE A 60 -10.73 -2.83 -26.23
N LEU A 61 -12.06 -2.81 -26.14
CA LEU A 61 -12.81 -3.80 -25.35
C LEU A 61 -12.74 -5.21 -25.96
N SER A 62 -12.54 -5.32 -27.28
CA SER A 62 -12.30 -6.61 -27.92
C SER A 62 -10.97 -7.25 -27.48
N TYR A 63 -9.97 -6.44 -27.12
CA TYR A 63 -8.66 -6.93 -26.66
C TYR A 63 -8.62 -7.35 -25.19
N MET A 64 -9.49 -6.79 -24.34
CA MET A 64 -9.54 -7.16 -22.92
C MET A 64 -10.88 -7.82 -22.58
N PRO A 65 -10.98 -9.15 -22.58
CA PRO A 65 -12.23 -9.84 -22.29
C PRO A 65 -12.72 -9.44 -20.90
N THR A 66 -13.99 -9.06 -20.80
CA THR A 66 -14.64 -8.64 -19.55
C THR A 66 -14.46 -9.67 -18.43
N GLU A 67 -14.43 -10.96 -18.77
CA GLU A 67 -14.15 -12.06 -17.85
C GLU A 67 -12.75 -11.99 -17.21
N ALA A 68 -11.75 -11.48 -17.93
CA ALA A 68 -10.42 -11.26 -17.36
C ALA A 68 -10.44 -10.15 -16.31
N ILE A 69 -11.12 -9.04 -16.60
CA ILE A 69 -11.26 -7.93 -15.64
C ILE A 69 -12.01 -8.43 -14.39
N ARG A 70 -13.11 -9.16 -14.60
CA ARG A 70 -13.87 -9.81 -13.51
C ARG A 70 -12.96 -10.67 -12.63
N LEU A 71 -12.18 -11.55 -13.26
CA LEU A 71 -11.26 -12.46 -12.56
C LEU A 71 -10.19 -11.70 -11.76
N ILE A 72 -9.57 -10.67 -12.33
CA ILE A 72 -8.54 -9.86 -11.66
C ILE A 72 -9.15 -9.13 -10.45
N VAL A 73 -10.31 -8.51 -10.63
CA VAL A 73 -11.02 -7.80 -9.56
C VAL A 73 -11.43 -8.78 -8.46
N PHE A 74 -11.98 -9.94 -8.82
CA PHE A 74 -12.35 -11.00 -7.88
C PHE A 74 -11.16 -11.45 -7.03
N ILE A 75 -10.03 -11.82 -7.67
CA ILE A 75 -8.82 -12.26 -6.97
C ILE A 75 -8.32 -11.15 -6.04
N THR A 76 -8.31 -9.91 -6.50
CA THR A 76 -7.88 -8.75 -5.70
C THR A 76 -8.76 -8.55 -4.48
N LEU A 77 -10.09 -8.62 -4.64
CA LEU A 77 -11.05 -8.50 -3.55
C LEU A 77 -10.96 -9.66 -2.57
N CYS A 78 -10.70 -10.89 -3.05
CA CYS A 78 -10.47 -12.06 -2.20
C CYS A 78 -9.21 -11.88 -1.34
N ILE A 79 -8.08 -11.52 -1.97
CA ILE A 79 -6.82 -11.28 -1.25
C ILE A 79 -6.99 -10.15 -0.24
N ALA A 80 -7.62 -9.03 -0.63
CA ALA A 80 -7.88 -7.91 0.28
C ALA A 80 -8.75 -8.35 1.47
N SER A 81 -9.80 -9.14 1.22
CA SER A 81 -10.70 -9.66 2.26
C SER A 81 -9.94 -10.58 3.23
N VAL A 82 -9.14 -11.52 2.70
CA VAL A 82 -8.29 -12.42 3.49
C VAL A 82 -7.28 -11.63 4.30
N VAL A 83 -6.62 -10.62 3.73
CA VAL A 83 -5.63 -9.79 4.45
C VAL A 83 -6.29 -9.01 5.58
N VAL A 84 -7.47 -8.41 5.37
CA VAL A 84 -8.20 -7.69 6.43
C VAL A 84 -8.59 -8.64 7.56
N VAL A 85 -9.17 -9.80 7.23
CA VAL A 85 -9.53 -10.82 8.22
C VAL A 85 -8.30 -11.39 8.94
N TYR A 86 -7.24 -11.70 8.21
CA TYR A 86 -5.97 -12.17 8.77
C TYR A 86 -5.36 -11.12 9.71
N SER A 87 -5.42 -9.84 9.34
CA SER A 87 -4.95 -8.74 10.17
C SER A 87 -5.70 -8.72 11.50
N ALA A 88 -7.00 -9.03 11.53
CA ALA A 88 -7.81 -9.04 12.73
C ALA A 88 -7.29 -9.96 13.84
N PHE A 89 -6.54 -11.00 13.49
CA PHE A 89 -5.93 -11.90 14.46
C PHE A 89 -4.57 -11.43 14.99
N ASN A 90 -3.91 -10.51 14.29
CA ASN A 90 -2.56 -10.05 14.63
C ASN A 90 -2.57 -8.61 15.15
N SER A 91 -3.48 -7.80 14.66
CA SER A 91 -3.74 -6.44 15.11
C SER A 91 -5.02 -6.44 15.94
N SER A 92 -4.98 -5.68 17.02
CA SER A 92 -6.20 -5.25 17.70
C SER A 92 -6.94 -4.30 16.79
N LEU A 93 -8.10 -4.69 16.27
CA LEU A 93 -8.97 -3.78 15.53
C LEU A 93 -9.70 -2.81 16.50
N LEU A 94 -9.89 -3.25 17.74
CA LEU A 94 -10.53 -2.49 18.81
C LEU A 94 -9.53 -1.63 19.59
N VAL A 95 -8.94 -0.65 18.91
CA VAL A 95 -8.04 0.33 19.52
C VAL A 95 -8.76 1.65 19.69
N PHE A 96 -8.82 2.10 20.94
CA PHE A 96 -9.31 3.42 21.34
C PHE A 96 -8.12 4.34 21.60
N SER A 97 -8.30 5.64 21.38
CA SER A 97 -7.31 6.60 21.86
C SER A 97 -7.37 6.68 23.39
N ILE A 98 -6.27 7.11 24.05
CA ILE A 98 -6.27 7.32 25.51
C ILE A 98 -7.41 8.27 25.91
N ALA A 99 -7.58 9.37 25.18
CA ALA A 99 -8.68 10.31 25.44
C ALA A 99 -10.07 9.67 25.30
N GLN A 100 -10.26 8.71 24.38
CA GLN A 100 -11.50 7.96 24.27
C GLN A 100 -11.68 7.00 25.45
N ILE A 101 -10.61 6.40 25.97
CA ILE A 101 -10.68 5.54 27.15
C ILE A 101 -11.09 6.36 28.37
N ASP A 102 -10.35 7.42 28.65
CA ASP A 102 -10.56 8.27 29.83
C ASP A 102 -11.95 8.92 29.81
N PHE A 103 -12.50 9.22 28.62
CA PHE A 103 -13.81 9.84 28.50
C PHE A 103 -14.96 8.85 28.35
N LEU A 104 -14.81 7.75 27.61
CA LEU A 104 -15.93 6.85 27.28
C LEU A 104 -16.12 5.74 28.30
N PHE A 105 -15.04 5.22 28.89
CA PHE A 105 -15.11 4.05 29.77
C PHE A 105 -15.78 4.37 31.12
N PRO A 106 -15.59 5.55 31.75
CA PRO A 106 -16.30 5.88 32.98
C PRO A 106 -17.74 6.34 32.74
N THR A 107 -18.11 6.72 31.50
CA THR A 107 -19.47 7.18 31.23
C THR A 107 -20.47 6.02 31.18
N PRO A 108 -21.71 6.19 31.66
CA PRO A 108 -22.76 5.16 31.62
C PRO A 108 -23.35 5.00 30.19
N ILE A 109 -22.49 4.84 29.18
CA ILE A 109 -22.86 4.60 27.79
C ILE A 109 -22.79 3.10 27.52
N SER A 110 -23.83 2.56 26.88
CA SER A 110 -23.85 1.15 26.51
C SER A 110 -22.70 0.81 25.54
N ARG A 111 -22.03 -0.32 25.79
CA ARG A 111 -20.89 -0.82 24.99
C ARG A 111 -21.20 -0.89 23.51
N ARG A 112 -22.43 -1.29 23.15
CA ARG A 112 -22.92 -1.34 21.76
C ARG A 112 -22.87 0.01 21.06
N LYS A 113 -23.19 1.11 21.75
CA LYS A 113 -23.12 2.47 21.19
C LYS A 113 -21.68 2.89 20.95
N VAL A 114 -20.77 2.54 21.86
CA VAL A 114 -19.33 2.82 21.68
C VAL A 114 -18.75 2.01 20.52
N LEU A 115 -19.09 0.72 20.43
CA LEU A 115 -18.71 -0.14 19.30
C LEU A 115 -19.25 0.40 17.97
N LEU A 116 -20.53 0.77 17.90
CA LEU A 116 -21.16 1.30 16.69
C LEU A 116 -20.46 2.57 16.19
N VAL A 117 -20.13 3.52 17.09
CA VAL A 117 -19.40 4.74 16.71
C VAL A 117 -18.00 4.40 16.20
N LYS A 118 -17.33 3.44 16.83
CA LYS A 118 -16.01 2.96 16.38
C LYS A 118 -16.10 2.33 14.98
N LEU A 119 -17.09 1.48 14.74
CA LEU A 119 -17.33 0.85 13.44
C LEU A 119 -17.65 1.88 12.36
N LEU A 120 -18.53 2.84 12.65
CA LEU A 120 -18.88 3.90 11.72
C LEU A 120 -17.64 4.72 11.29
N ARG A 121 -16.73 4.99 12.23
CA ARG A 121 -15.45 5.65 11.92
C ARG A 121 -14.56 4.80 11.04
N ASP A 122 -14.48 3.50 11.30
CA ASP A 122 -13.70 2.58 10.47
C ASP A 122 -14.32 2.47 9.06
N TYR A 123 -15.65 2.36 8.93
CA TYR A 123 -16.34 2.36 7.65
C TYR A 123 -16.11 3.66 6.88
N LEU A 124 -16.20 4.82 7.53
CA LEU A 124 -15.96 6.10 6.88
C LEU A 124 -14.51 6.19 6.36
N LYS A 125 -13.54 5.76 7.16
CA LYS A 125 -12.13 5.73 6.77
C LYS A 125 -11.93 4.84 5.54
N TYR A 126 -12.44 3.62 5.58
CA TYR A 126 -12.24 2.66 4.49
C TYR A 126 -13.07 2.99 3.25
N GLY A 127 -14.31 3.43 3.42
CA GLY A 127 -15.17 3.91 2.34
C GLY A 127 -14.57 5.12 1.63
N MET A 128 -13.94 6.05 2.37
CA MET A 128 -13.18 7.15 1.78
C MET A 128 -12.02 6.65 0.91
N TRP A 129 -11.29 5.60 1.33
CA TRP A 129 -10.25 4.99 0.51
C TRP A 129 -10.81 4.31 -0.75
N VAL A 130 -11.93 3.61 -0.64
CA VAL A 130 -12.61 3.00 -1.81
C VAL A 130 -13.02 4.07 -2.80
N ILE A 131 -13.70 5.13 -2.34
CA ILE A 131 -14.12 6.25 -3.18
C ILE A 131 -12.90 6.92 -3.81
N PHE A 132 -11.83 7.15 -3.03
CA PHE A 132 -10.60 7.73 -3.54
C PHE A 132 -9.96 6.86 -4.63
N ILE A 133 -9.78 5.56 -4.40
CA ILE A 133 -9.20 4.64 -5.39
C ILE A 133 -10.08 4.58 -6.64
N TYR A 134 -11.40 4.48 -6.48
CA TYR A 134 -12.33 4.40 -7.59
C TYR A 134 -12.28 5.67 -8.44
N LEU A 135 -12.29 6.85 -7.80
CA LEU A 135 -12.15 8.12 -8.49
C LEU A 135 -10.77 8.19 -9.17
N PHE A 136 -9.66 8.07 -8.45
CA PHE A 136 -8.34 8.32 -9.03
C PHE A 136 -7.85 7.25 -10.02
N VAL A 137 -8.30 6.01 -9.89
CA VAL A 137 -7.83 4.89 -10.73
C VAL A 137 -8.88 4.51 -11.76
N CYS A 138 -10.13 4.28 -11.34
CA CYS A 138 -11.15 3.76 -12.26
C CYS A 138 -11.74 4.85 -13.14
N MET A 139 -11.89 6.09 -12.64
CA MET A 139 -12.48 7.18 -13.42
C MET A 139 -11.65 7.55 -14.66
N PRO A 140 -10.31 7.72 -14.61
CA PRO A 140 -9.53 8.01 -15.82
C PRO A 140 -9.58 6.88 -16.83
N ILE A 141 -9.65 5.62 -16.37
CA ILE A 141 -9.78 4.45 -17.25
C ILE A 141 -11.15 4.51 -17.94
N LEU A 142 -12.24 4.70 -17.19
CA LEU A 142 -13.59 4.82 -17.75
C LEU A 142 -13.72 6.02 -18.70
N HIS A 143 -13.07 7.13 -18.36
CA HIS A 143 -12.99 8.32 -19.22
C HIS A 143 -12.23 8.03 -20.52
N GLY A 144 -11.08 7.34 -20.45
CA GLY A 144 -10.35 6.88 -21.63
C GLY A 144 -11.19 5.95 -22.51
N LEU A 145 -12.09 5.18 -21.91
CA LEU A 145 -13.07 4.33 -22.59
C LEU A 145 -14.35 5.07 -23.01
N ARG A 146 -14.43 6.39 -22.76
CA ARG A 146 -15.61 7.24 -23.03
C ARG A 146 -16.91 6.73 -22.40
N ARG A 147 -16.84 6.11 -21.23
CA ARG A 147 -18.01 5.63 -20.48
C ARG A 147 -18.34 6.60 -19.33
N SER A 148 -19.62 6.94 -19.18
CA SER A 148 -20.06 7.77 -18.06
C SER A 148 -19.98 7.00 -16.75
N LEU A 149 -19.52 7.69 -15.70
CA LEU A 149 -19.48 7.13 -14.35
C LEU A 149 -20.90 6.88 -13.80
N LEU A 150 -21.86 7.72 -14.18
CA LEU A 150 -23.22 7.65 -13.68
C LEU A 150 -24.16 7.03 -14.72
N PRO A 151 -25.14 6.21 -14.29
CA PRO A 151 -25.44 5.83 -12.90
C PRO A 151 -24.64 4.62 -12.38
N TRP A 152 -24.11 3.79 -13.28
CA TRP A 152 -23.62 2.44 -12.95
C TRP A 152 -22.36 2.40 -12.07
N GLY A 153 -21.52 3.43 -12.10
CA GLY A 153 -20.39 3.57 -11.20
C GLY A 153 -20.79 3.74 -9.74
N LEU A 154 -21.96 4.29 -9.44
CA LEU A 154 -22.48 4.32 -8.06
C LEU A 154 -22.82 2.92 -7.57
N VAL A 155 -23.35 2.06 -8.44
CA VAL A 155 -23.63 0.65 -8.10
C VAL A 155 -22.32 -0.07 -7.78
N SER A 156 -21.29 0.10 -8.61
CA SER A 156 -19.96 -0.45 -8.36
C SER A 156 -19.34 0.04 -7.04
N ILE A 157 -19.33 1.35 -6.80
CA ILE A 157 -18.81 1.94 -5.54
C ILE A 157 -19.58 1.40 -4.32
N THR A 158 -20.91 1.39 -4.38
CA THR A 158 -21.74 0.95 -3.25
C THR A 158 -21.64 -0.55 -3.00
N ALA A 159 -21.45 -1.37 -4.03
CA ALA A 159 -21.16 -2.80 -3.90
C ALA A 159 -19.81 -3.04 -3.19
N ILE A 160 -18.75 -2.31 -3.57
CA ILE A 160 -17.44 -2.40 -2.89
C ILE A 160 -17.55 -1.95 -1.44
N VAL A 161 -18.31 -0.88 -1.15
CA VAL A 161 -18.56 -0.41 0.21
C VAL A 161 -19.33 -1.45 1.03
N ALA A 162 -20.34 -2.11 0.46
CA ALA A 162 -21.08 -3.18 1.12
C ALA A 162 -20.18 -4.38 1.47
N LEU A 163 -19.37 -4.85 0.51
CA LEU A 163 -18.37 -5.89 0.74
C LEU A 163 -17.39 -5.48 1.84
N LEU A 164 -16.94 -4.22 1.83
CA LEU A 164 -16.01 -3.71 2.82
C LEU A 164 -16.62 -3.71 4.22
N ILE A 165 -17.87 -3.26 4.37
CA ILE A 165 -18.60 -3.28 5.65
C ILE A 165 -18.70 -4.72 6.15
N LEU A 166 -19.07 -5.66 5.29
CA LEU A 166 -19.15 -7.08 5.61
C LEU A 166 -17.80 -7.62 6.12
N VAL A 167 -16.71 -7.40 5.38
CA VAL A 167 -15.37 -7.88 5.72
C VAL A 167 -14.89 -7.26 7.04
N VAL A 168 -15.10 -5.96 7.25
CA VAL A 168 -14.74 -5.27 8.49
C VAL A 168 -15.54 -5.80 9.68
N ASN A 169 -16.82 -6.14 9.50
CA ASN A 169 -17.66 -6.74 10.55
C ASN A 169 -17.20 -8.14 10.92
N VAL A 170 -16.90 -8.96 9.92
CA VAL A 170 -16.35 -10.30 10.14
C VAL A 170 -15.00 -10.20 10.87
N ALA A 171 -14.12 -9.29 10.43
CA ALA A 171 -12.84 -9.04 11.06
C ALA A 171 -12.98 -8.61 12.53
N HIS A 172 -13.86 -7.65 12.85
CA HIS A 172 -14.13 -7.25 14.24
C HIS A 172 -14.77 -8.37 15.07
N THR A 173 -15.66 -9.16 14.48
CA THR A 173 -16.27 -10.33 15.16
C THR A 173 -15.20 -11.36 15.53
N ILE A 174 -14.33 -11.70 14.58
CA ILE A 174 -13.18 -12.59 14.80
C ILE A 174 -12.27 -12.00 15.87
N ASN A 175 -11.93 -10.71 15.78
CA ASN A 175 -11.08 -10.05 16.77
C ASN A 175 -11.67 -10.18 18.19
N ILE A 176 -12.97 -9.92 18.36
CA ILE A 176 -13.65 -10.09 19.66
C ILE A 176 -13.56 -11.56 20.11
N VAL A 177 -13.99 -12.52 19.28
CA VAL A 177 -14.03 -13.94 19.65
C VAL A 177 -12.66 -14.48 20.05
N PHE A 178 -11.59 -14.13 19.31
CA PHE A 178 -10.24 -14.63 19.61
C PHE A 178 -9.52 -13.85 20.71
N THR A 179 -9.90 -12.59 20.96
CA THR A 179 -9.31 -11.82 22.07
C THR A 179 -9.88 -12.24 23.42
N PHE A 180 -11.15 -12.65 23.48
CA PHE A 180 -11.79 -13.17 24.71
C PHE A 180 -11.75 -14.70 24.82
N GLY A 181 -11.34 -15.39 23.77
CA GLY A 181 -11.34 -16.83 23.71
C GLY A 181 -10.31 -17.47 24.66
N TYR A 182 -10.72 -18.54 25.34
CA TYR A 182 -9.82 -19.42 26.09
C TYR A 182 -8.63 -19.88 25.22
N GLU A 183 -7.51 -20.27 25.83
CA GLU A 183 -6.31 -20.77 25.13
C GLU A 183 -6.61 -21.83 24.05
N ARG A 184 -7.68 -22.60 24.20
CA ARG A 184 -8.17 -23.57 23.20
C ARG A 184 -8.53 -22.92 21.86
N LEU A 185 -9.09 -21.70 21.86
CA LEU A 185 -9.38 -20.96 20.64
C LEU A 185 -8.12 -20.44 19.95
N ARG A 186 -6.96 -20.40 20.63
CA ARG A 186 -5.69 -20.04 19.98
C ARG A 186 -5.32 -21.04 18.88
N GLN A 187 -5.52 -22.33 19.12
CA GLN A 187 -5.27 -23.38 18.13
C GLN A 187 -6.24 -23.27 16.95
N ALA A 188 -7.53 -23.04 17.23
CA ALA A 188 -8.53 -22.78 16.19
C ALA A 188 -8.18 -21.53 15.36
N GLY A 189 -7.65 -20.47 15.99
CA GLY A 189 -7.20 -19.28 15.28
C GLY A 189 -6.02 -19.55 14.36
N ILE A 190 -5.08 -20.42 14.74
CA ILE A 190 -3.98 -20.85 13.87
C ILE A 190 -4.54 -21.66 12.68
N LEU A 191 -5.47 -22.57 12.93
CA LEU A 191 -6.12 -23.35 11.87
C LEU A 191 -6.88 -22.46 10.89
N ILE A 192 -7.68 -21.50 11.38
CA ILE A 192 -8.42 -20.57 10.53
C ILE A 192 -7.45 -19.69 9.73
N LYS A 193 -6.34 -19.23 10.33
CA LYS A 193 -5.28 -18.52 9.58
C LYS A 193 -4.70 -19.39 8.48
N ALA A 194 -4.40 -20.66 8.78
CA ALA A 194 -3.85 -21.59 7.81
C ALA A 194 -4.84 -21.87 6.68
N VAL A 195 -6.13 -22.00 6.96
CA VAL A 195 -7.19 -22.17 5.95
C VAL A 195 -7.38 -20.91 5.11
N LEU A 196 -7.44 -19.73 5.74
CA LEU A 196 -7.58 -18.45 5.06
C LEU A 196 -6.42 -18.14 4.11
N LEU A 197 -5.20 -18.49 4.49
CA LEU A 197 -4.02 -18.35 3.62
C LEU A 197 -3.88 -19.52 2.64
N GLY A 198 -4.30 -20.71 3.06
CA GLY A 198 -4.24 -21.94 2.27
C GLY A 198 -5.12 -21.89 1.04
N LEU A 199 -6.32 -21.31 1.12
CA LEU A 199 -7.25 -21.17 -0.01
C LEU A 199 -6.68 -20.38 -1.21
N PRO A 200 -6.22 -19.11 -1.04
CA PRO A 200 -5.61 -18.38 -2.14
C PRO A 200 -4.30 -19.04 -2.58
N ALA A 201 -3.52 -19.62 -1.66
CA ALA A 201 -2.29 -20.34 -2.02
C ALA A 201 -2.58 -21.62 -2.83
N SER A 202 -3.65 -22.36 -2.52
CA SER A 202 -4.06 -23.55 -3.25
C SER A 202 -4.65 -23.21 -4.62
N ALA A 203 -5.42 -22.12 -4.71
CA ALA A 203 -5.93 -21.63 -5.99
C ALA A 203 -4.78 -21.21 -6.92
N LEU A 204 -3.78 -20.49 -6.39
CA LEU A 204 -2.56 -20.14 -7.11
C LEU A 204 -1.75 -21.39 -7.48
N GLY A 205 -1.57 -22.32 -6.54
CA GLY A 205 -0.86 -23.58 -6.77
C GLY A 205 -1.52 -24.44 -7.83
N TYR A 206 -2.86 -24.53 -7.84
CA TYR A 206 -3.62 -25.22 -8.87
C TYR A 206 -3.52 -24.52 -10.22
N GLY A 207 -3.59 -23.18 -10.25
CA GLY A 207 -3.37 -22.40 -11.46
C GLY A 207 -1.99 -22.64 -12.07
N ILE A 208 -0.95 -22.71 -11.23
CA ILE A 208 0.42 -23.04 -11.65
C ILE A 208 0.50 -24.49 -12.14
N TYR A 209 -0.07 -25.45 -11.42
CA TYR A 209 -0.10 -26.86 -11.83
C TYR A 209 -0.78 -27.04 -13.19
N HIS A 210 -1.98 -26.47 -13.35
CA HIS A 210 -2.73 -26.53 -14.60
C HIS A 210 -1.98 -25.86 -15.75
N TYR A 211 -1.29 -24.75 -15.49
CA TYR A 211 -0.40 -24.12 -16.46
C TYR A 211 0.73 -25.03 -16.91
N VAL A 212 1.38 -25.74 -15.97
CA VAL A 212 2.48 -26.66 -16.29
C VAL A 212 1.97 -27.83 -17.15
N VAL A 213 0.75 -28.32 -16.92
CA VAL A 213 0.18 -29.46 -17.65
C VAL A 213 -0.38 -29.07 -19.03
N THR A 214 -1.13 -27.97 -19.11
CA THR A 214 -1.89 -27.61 -20.31
C THR A 214 -1.28 -26.45 -21.11
N GLY A 215 -0.35 -25.71 -20.52
CA GLY A 215 0.12 -24.43 -21.06
C GLY A 215 -0.87 -23.26 -20.89
N ASP A 216 -2.10 -23.49 -20.41
CA ASP A 216 -3.11 -22.45 -20.18
C ASP A 216 -3.33 -22.19 -18.69
N SER A 217 -2.72 -21.12 -18.21
CA SER A 217 -2.83 -20.67 -16.83
C SER A 217 -4.15 -19.97 -16.52
N TYR A 218 -4.76 -19.35 -17.54
CA TYR A 218 -6.04 -18.66 -17.37
C TYR A 218 -7.13 -19.69 -17.14
N ALA A 219 -7.16 -20.77 -17.92
CA ALA A 219 -8.08 -21.87 -17.68
C ALA A 219 -7.91 -22.44 -16.26
N GLY A 220 -6.66 -22.63 -15.80
CA GLY A 220 -6.37 -23.12 -14.46
C GLY A 220 -6.86 -22.23 -13.33
N LEU A 221 -6.54 -20.93 -13.40
CA LEU A 221 -7.03 -19.95 -12.41
C LEU A 221 -8.54 -19.76 -12.50
N PHE A 222 -9.11 -19.74 -13.71
CA PHE A 222 -10.54 -19.64 -13.92
C PHE A 222 -11.27 -20.85 -13.33
N LEU A 223 -10.75 -22.07 -13.50
CA LEU A 223 -11.29 -23.28 -12.87
C LEU A 223 -11.15 -23.25 -11.35
N ALA A 224 -10.02 -22.75 -10.82
CA ALA A 224 -9.84 -22.61 -9.37
C ALA A 224 -10.81 -21.59 -8.76
N VAL A 225 -11.00 -20.46 -9.45
CA VAL A 225 -11.89 -19.38 -9.04
C VAL A 225 -13.36 -19.79 -9.14
N ASN A 226 -13.74 -20.52 -10.19
CA ASN A 226 -15.09 -21.09 -10.35
C ASN A 226 -15.25 -22.45 -9.64
N SER A 227 -14.39 -22.74 -8.65
CA SER A 227 -14.60 -23.93 -7.84
C SER A 227 -15.80 -23.73 -6.92
N PRO A 228 -16.64 -24.75 -6.67
CA PRO A 228 -17.79 -24.61 -5.76
C PRO A 228 -17.41 -24.11 -4.36
N ILE A 229 -16.20 -24.44 -3.91
CA ILE A 229 -15.65 -23.99 -2.63
C ILE A 229 -15.36 -22.48 -2.66
N ALA A 230 -14.70 -21.99 -3.72
CA ALA A 230 -14.44 -20.56 -3.87
C ALA A 230 -15.74 -19.77 -4.03
N ASP A 231 -16.72 -20.31 -4.76
CA ASP A 231 -18.02 -19.68 -4.97
C ASP A 231 -18.80 -19.53 -3.67
N VAL A 232 -18.78 -20.53 -2.80
CA VAL A 232 -19.47 -20.46 -1.50
C VAL A 232 -18.72 -19.56 -0.52
N LEU A 233 -17.40 -19.71 -0.40
CA LEU A 233 -16.61 -18.98 0.60
C LEU A 233 -16.40 -17.50 0.23
N PHE A 234 -16.27 -17.20 -1.05
CA PHE A 234 -16.01 -15.87 -1.58
C PHE A 234 -17.17 -15.32 -2.42
N ALA A 235 -18.39 -15.85 -2.26
CA ALA A 235 -19.59 -15.36 -2.95
C ALA A 235 -19.71 -13.83 -2.92
N PRO A 236 -19.54 -13.15 -1.76
CA PRO A 236 -19.61 -11.70 -1.70
C PRO A 236 -18.55 -11.00 -2.56
N ALA A 237 -17.33 -11.54 -2.64
CA ALA A 237 -16.29 -10.98 -3.49
C ALA A 237 -16.61 -11.21 -4.99
N ARG A 238 -17.19 -12.37 -5.34
CA ARG A 238 -17.62 -12.69 -6.71
C ARG A 238 -18.71 -11.74 -7.18
N TRP A 239 -19.78 -11.61 -6.40
CA TRP A 239 -20.87 -10.65 -6.65
C TRP A 239 -20.36 -9.22 -6.79
N CYS A 240 -19.44 -8.80 -5.92
CA CYS A 240 -18.85 -7.47 -6.00
C CYS A 240 -17.99 -7.30 -7.27
N SER A 241 -17.30 -8.34 -7.74
CA SER A 241 -16.51 -8.29 -8.97
C SER A 241 -17.37 -8.22 -10.24
N GLU A 242 -18.55 -8.85 -10.23
CA GLU A 242 -19.55 -8.73 -11.30
C GLU A 242 -20.10 -7.29 -11.32
N LEU A 243 -20.57 -6.80 -10.18
CA LEU A 243 -21.08 -5.42 -10.01
C LEU A 243 -20.01 -4.35 -10.26
N PHE A 244 -18.73 -4.68 -10.11
CA PHE A 244 -17.64 -3.76 -10.44
C PHE A 244 -17.62 -3.39 -11.93
N LEU A 245 -18.05 -4.32 -12.79
CA LEU A 245 -18.12 -4.15 -14.24
C LEU A 245 -19.40 -3.44 -14.71
N ALA A 246 -20.31 -3.09 -13.80
CA ALA A 246 -21.54 -2.37 -14.11
C ALA A 246 -21.33 -1.12 -15.01
N PRO A 247 -20.27 -0.29 -14.85
CA PRO A 247 -20.03 0.85 -15.74
C PRO A 247 -19.71 0.48 -17.19
N LEU A 248 -19.24 -0.75 -17.42
CA LEU A 248 -18.84 -1.23 -18.74
C LEU A 248 -20.00 -1.95 -19.44
N ILE A 249 -20.71 -2.82 -18.72
CA ILE A 249 -21.66 -3.77 -19.30
C ILE A 249 -23.13 -3.39 -18.98
N GLY A 250 -23.35 -2.52 -18.00
CA GLY A 250 -24.67 -2.29 -17.40
C GLY A 250 -24.94 -3.27 -16.26
N VAL A 251 -26.16 -3.25 -15.72
CA VAL A 251 -26.58 -4.15 -14.62
C VAL A 251 -27.74 -5.01 -15.08
N THR A 252 -27.59 -6.33 -14.94
CA THR A 252 -28.60 -7.35 -15.21
C THR A 252 -29.53 -7.57 -14.02
N SER A 253 -30.66 -8.27 -14.20
CA SER A 253 -31.59 -8.60 -13.11
C SER A 253 -30.94 -9.48 -12.03
N GLU A 254 -30.06 -10.39 -12.42
CA GLU A 254 -29.31 -11.25 -11.49
C GLU A 254 -28.34 -10.44 -10.63
N GLU A 255 -27.63 -9.49 -11.23
CA GLU A 255 -26.71 -8.61 -10.51
C GLU A 255 -27.42 -7.71 -9.48
N TRP A 256 -28.67 -7.30 -9.74
CA TRP A 256 -29.50 -6.62 -8.74
C TRP A 256 -29.78 -7.51 -7.51
N SER A 257 -29.97 -8.81 -7.72
CA SER A 257 -30.14 -9.76 -6.62
C SER A 257 -28.85 -9.92 -5.82
N HIS A 258 -27.70 -10.01 -6.50
CA HIS A 258 -26.38 -10.03 -5.88
C HIS A 258 -26.10 -8.76 -5.07
N PHE A 259 -26.48 -7.60 -5.61
CA PHE A 259 -26.37 -6.32 -4.92
C PHE A 259 -27.22 -6.27 -3.63
N ALA A 260 -28.47 -6.75 -3.70
CA ALA A 260 -29.34 -6.83 -2.53
C ALA A 260 -28.79 -7.79 -1.47
N LEU A 261 -28.29 -8.96 -1.87
CA LEU A 261 -27.68 -9.96 -0.97
C LEU A 261 -26.40 -9.42 -0.30
N LEU A 262 -25.56 -8.68 -1.02
CA LEU A 262 -24.38 -8.01 -0.45
C LEU A 262 -24.76 -7.07 0.69
N TRP A 263 -25.76 -6.21 0.47
CA TRP A 263 -26.25 -5.31 1.52
C TRP A 263 -26.91 -6.05 2.67
N LEU A 264 -27.66 -7.11 2.38
CA LEU A 264 -28.25 -7.97 3.41
C LEU A 264 -27.18 -8.59 4.31
N PHE A 265 -26.08 -9.11 3.74
CA PHE A 265 -24.96 -9.64 4.52
C PHE A 265 -24.17 -8.54 5.24
N ALA A 266 -23.98 -7.38 4.64
CA ALA A 266 -23.32 -6.25 5.29
C ALA A 266 -24.11 -5.79 6.54
N VAL A 267 -25.43 -5.64 6.42
CA VAL A 267 -26.31 -5.25 7.54
C VAL A 267 -26.47 -6.40 8.54
N GLY A 268 -26.63 -7.64 8.07
CA GLY A 268 -26.75 -8.82 8.92
C GLY A 268 -25.50 -9.08 9.76
N SER A 269 -24.30 -8.92 9.17
CA SER A 269 -23.03 -9.03 9.90
C SER A 269 -22.86 -7.91 10.94
N LEU A 270 -23.33 -6.68 10.65
CA LEU A 270 -23.38 -5.61 11.64
C LEU A 270 -24.33 -5.95 12.79
N ALA A 271 -25.53 -6.46 12.48
CA ALA A 271 -26.48 -6.89 13.49
C ALA A 271 -25.90 -8.00 14.38
N MET A 272 -25.27 -9.02 13.79
CA MET A 272 -24.58 -10.09 14.49
C MET A 272 -23.44 -9.58 15.39
N LEU A 273 -22.67 -8.60 14.93
CA LEU A 273 -21.62 -7.97 15.72
C LEU A 273 -22.18 -7.15 16.89
N LEU A 274 -23.34 -6.51 16.73
CA LEU A 274 -23.98 -5.69 17.77
C LEU A 274 -24.76 -6.53 18.81
N THR A 275 -25.20 -7.75 18.48
CA THR A 275 -25.91 -8.62 19.43
C THR A 275 -24.97 -9.22 20.49
N ARG A 276 -23.68 -9.33 20.16
CA ARG A 276 -22.58 -9.74 21.06
C ARG A 276 -22.60 -8.97 22.39
N LYS A 277 -22.40 -9.70 23.49
CA LYS A 277 -22.48 -9.19 24.88
C LYS A 277 -21.11 -9.15 25.58
N GLU A 278 -20.05 -9.56 24.88
CA GLU A 278 -18.68 -9.64 25.35
C GLU A 278 -18.15 -8.27 25.83
N ASN A 279 -17.29 -8.26 26.85
CA ASN A 279 -16.80 -7.04 27.48
C ASN A 279 -15.65 -6.39 26.69
N ILE A 280 -15.99 -5.70 25.59
CA ILE A 280 -15.03 -5.04 24.68
C ILE A 280 -14.00 -4.14 25.37
N TYR A 281 -14.32 -3.54 26.52
CA TYR A 281 -13.47 -2.54 27.17
C TYR A 281 -12.17 -3.09 27.73
N GLU A 282 -12.18 -4.26 28.36
CA GLU A 282 -11.02 -4.77 29.09
C GLU A 282 -9.81 -5.07 28.18
N PRO A 283 -9.92 -5.87 27.10
CA PRO A 283 -8.78 -6.10 26.23
C PRO A 283 -8.46 -4.88 25.37
N SER A 284 -9.47 -4.10 25.00
CA SER A 284 -9.21 -2.87 24.24
C SER A 284 -8.44 -1.85 25.08
N LEU A 285 -8.64 -1.80 26.41
CA LEU A 285 -7.83 -0.99 27.33
C LEU A 285 -6.36 -1.40 27.27
N GLY A 286 -6.07 -2.68 27.55
CA GLY A 286 -4.70 -3.18 27.60
C GLY A 286 -3.95 -2.95 26.28
N ILE A 287 -4.63 -3.21 25.16
CA ILE A 287 -4.01 -3.04 23.85
C ILE A 287 -3.88 -1.55 23.46
N SER A 288 -4.86 -0.72 23.79
CA SER A 288 -4.82 0.71 23.49
C SER A 288 -3.77 1.44 24.32
N VAL A 289 -3.66 1.13 25.62
CA VAL A 289 -2.59 1.67 26.49
C VAL A 289 -1.23 1.26 25.95
N LYS A 290 -1.07 -0.01 25.54
CA LYS A 290 0.14 -0.53 24.92
C LYS A 290 0.48 0.20 23.61
N LEU A 291 -0.50 0.38 22.72
CA LEU A 291 -0.29 1.09 21.45
C LEU A 291 -0.02 2.57 21.66
N ALA A 292 -0.68 3.18 22.64
CA ALA A 292 -0.46 4.57 22.97
C ALA A 292 0.90 4.79 23.63
N ARG A 293 1.35 3.87 24.50
CA ARG A 293 2.73 3.85 25.02
C ARG A 293 3.74 3.70 23.89
N ARG A 294 3.52 2.77 22.96
CA ARG A 294 4.36 2.64 21.76
C ARG A 294 4.35 3.91 20.91
N LYS A 295 3.20 4.59 20.77
CA LYS A 295 3.09 5.85 20.04
C LYS A 295 3.81 7.00 20.76
N GLN A 296 3.70 7.07 22.09
CA GLN A 296 4.44 8.01 22.94
C GLN A 296 5.94 7.74 22.86
N MET A 297 6.37 6.48 22.93
CA MET A 297 7.78 6.08 22.76
C MET A 297 8.32 6.41 21.36
N LYS A 298 7.52 6.22 20.30
CA LYS A 298 7.86 6.71 18.96
C LYS A 298 8.07 8.24 18.91
N GLY A 299 7.46 8.98 19.83
CA GLY A 299 7.63 10.41 20.03
C GLY A 299 8.74 10.80 21.03
N LEU A 300 9.24 9.88 21.87
CA LEU A 300 10.21 10.16 22.94
C LEU A 300 11.68 9.85 22.58
N HIS A 301 11.96 9.49 21.32
CA HIS A 301 13.31 9.37 20.75
C HIS A 301 14.23 8.27 21.31
N THR A 302 13.80 7.37 22.18
CA THR A 302 14.64 6.24 22.62
C THR A 302 14.24 4.93 21.96
N TYR A 303 15.02 4.50 20.95
CA TYR A 303 14.93 3.15 20.38
C TYR A 303 15.20 2.08 21.43
N THR A 304 16.03 2.39 22.43
CA THR A 304 16.22 1.54 23.59
C THR A 304 14.89 1.26 24.26
N ASP A 305 14.02 2.25 24.44
CA ASP A 305 12.74 2.05 25.12
C ASP A 305 11.77 1.24 24.26
N ILE A 306 11.72 1.49 22.95
CA ILE A 306 10.92 0.68 22.02
C ILE A 306 11.43 -0.77 22.00
N ARG A 307 12.75 -0.97 22.00
CA ARG A 307 13.39 -2.29 22.03
C ARG A 307 13.20 -2.96 23.38
N ILE A 308 13.34 -2.24 24.49
CA ILE A 308 13.14 -2.73 25.86
C ILE A 308 11.68 -3.10 26.04
N ASP A 309 10.72 -2.31 25.57
CA ASP A 309 9.30 -2.66 25.66
C ASP A 309 9.00 -3.86 24.75
N ALA A 310 9.58 -3.93 23.55
CA ALA A 310 9.46 -5.11 22.68
C ALA A 310 10.11 -6.37 23.27
N LEU A 311 11.21 -6.23 24.02
CA LEU A 311 11.89 -7.33 24.74
C LEU A 311 11.10 -7.75 25.98
N ARG A 312 10.56 -6.79 26.75
CA ARG A 312 9.65 -7.03 27.88
C ARG A 312 8.41 -7.79 27.43
N GLU A 313 7.84 -7.38 26.29
CA GLU A 313 6.65 -8.02 25.74
C GLU A 313 6.88 -9.45 25.22
N LYS A 314 8.06 -9.72 24.64
CA LYS A 314 8.35 -11.06 24.10
C LYS A 314 8.74 -12.08 25.18
N GLY A 315 8.88 -11.64 26.43
CA GLY A 315 9.59 -12.38 27.46
C GLY A 315 11.07 -12.48 27.09
N THR A 316 11.95 -12.59 28.08
CA THR A 316 13.40 -12.74 27.90
C THR A 316 13.81 -14.04 27.17
N THR A 317 12.86 -14.83 26.65
CA THR A 317 13.05 -16.22 26.21
C THR A 317 13.32 -16.42 24.72
N ARG A 318 13.46 -15.37 23.89
CA ARG A 318 14.01 -15.53 22.52
C ARG A 318 15.46 -15.08 22.43
N ALA A 319 16.33 -15.82 23.12
CA ALA A 319 17.77 -15.85 22.88
C ALA A 319 18.14 -16.43 21.49
N GLY A 320 17.20 -17.08 20.78
CA GLY A 320 17.38 -17.58 19.41
C GLY A 320 17.22 -16.51 18.31
N GLY A 321 17.53 -15.25 18.60
CA GLY A 321 17.61 -14.24 17.55
C GLY A 321 18.81 -14.53 16.67
N PHE A 322 18.62 -14.64 15.36
CA PHE A 322 19.71 -14.83 14.39
C PHE A 322 20.79 -13.76 14.66
N VAL A 323 21.91 -14.18 15.24
CA VAL A 323 23.03 -13.29 15.56
C VAL A 323 23.53 -12.74 14.24
N VAL A 324 23.53 -11.41 14.11
CA VAL A 324 24.09 -10.78 12.91
C VAL A 324 25.59 -11.02 12.97
N PRO A 325 26.20 -11.69 11.98
CA PRO A 325 27.65 -11.84 11.98
C PRO A 325 28.27 -10.44 11.96
N PRO A 326 29.26 -10.16 12.82
CA PRO A 326 29.97 -8.89 12.77
C PRO A 326 30.65 -8.78 11.40
N PHE A 327 30.44 -7.66 10.70
CA PHE A 327 31.06 -7.40 9.42
C PHE A 327 31.57 -5.96 9.36
N GLY A 328 32.85 -5.80 9.03
CA GLY A 328 33.51 -4.51 8.90
C GLY A 328 33.75 -3.77 10.21
N THR A 329 34.30 -2.57 10.11
CA THR A 329 34.63 -1.66 11.22
C THR A 329 34.21 -0.22 10.87
N GLY A 330 33.80 0.57 11.85
CA GLY A 330 33.41 1.97 11.64
C GLY A 330 32.21 2.11 10.69
N ALA A 331 32.38 2.85 9.59
CA ALA A 331 31.29 3.14 8.64
C ALA A 331 30.76 1.89 7.91
N THR A 332 31.61 0.90 7.64
CA THR A 332 31.17 -0.35 6.98
C THR A 332 30.32 -1.22 7.91
N ALA A 333 30.65 -1.24 9.21
CA ALA A 333 29.80 -1.87 10.22
C ALA A 333 28.44 -1.17 10.33
N PHE A 334 28.41 0.16 10.20
CA PHE A 334 27.17 0.94 10.18
C PHE A 334 26.32 0.63 8.94
N LEU A 335 26.94 0.55 7.75
CA LEU A 335 26.29 0.12 6.51
C LEU A 335 25.70 -1.29 6.65
N TRP A 336 26.48 -2.25 7.16
CA TRP A 336 26.05 -3.63 7.36
C TRP A 336 24.86 -3.72 8.32
N LYS A 337 24.93 -3.02 9.46
CA LYS A 337 23.81 -2.91 10.40
C LYS A 337 22.54 -2.44 9.69
N ASN A 338 22.62 -1.39 8.88
CA ASN A 338 21.46 -0.82 8.19
C ASN A 338 20.89 -1.78 7.15
N LEU A 339 21.75 -2.45 6.37
CA LEU A 339 21.31 -3.47 5.41
C LEU A 339 20.59 -4.63 6.12
N VAL A 340 21.19 -5.21 7.15
CA VAL A 340 20.59 -6.32 7.88
C VAL A 340 19.29 -5.91 8.55
N LEU A 341 19.21 -4.70 9.12
CA LEU A 341 17.98 -4.17 9.68
C LEU A 341 16.89 -4.03 8.60
N LYS A 342 17.24 -3.54 7.41
CA LYS A 342 16.31 -3.40 6.28
C LYS A 342 15.78 -4.76 5.82
N TYR A 343 16.66 -5.71 5.51
CA TYR A 343 16.25 -7.04 5.05
C TYR A 343 15.36 -7.77 6.08
N ARG A 344 15.59 -7.55 7.38
CA ARG A 344 14.77 -8.15 8.46
C ARG A 344 13.44 -7.45 8.68
N THR A 345 13.45 -6.13 8.72
CA THR A 345 12.26 -5.33 9.06
C THR A 345 11.26 -5.33 7.91
N TYR A 346 11.77 -5.38 6.67
CA TYR A 346 10.99 -5.25 5.46
C TYR A 346 10.91 -6.53 4.64
N LEU A 347 10.98 -7.69 5.30
CA LEU A 347 10.76 -8.98 4.62
C LEU A 347 9.46 -9.00 3.80
N GLY A 348 8.40 -8.37 4.31
CA GLY A 348 7.15 -8.21 3.57
C GLY A 348 7.27 -7.35 2.31
N GLN A 349 8.11 -6.31 2.31
CA GLN A 349 8.39 -5.54 1.09
C GLN A 349 9.24 -6.35 0.12
N ILE A 350 10.19 -7.16 0.59
CA ILE A 350 10.98 -8.04 -0.29
C ILE A 350 10.07 -9.06 -0.96
N ILE A 351 9.17 -9.70 -0.19
CA ILE A 351 8.16 -10.60 -0.73
C ILE A 351 7.30 -9.87 -1.77
N LEU A 352 6.88 -8.63 -1.50
CA LEU A 352 6.14 -7.81 -2.45
C LEU A 352 6.96 -7.51 -3.72
N ILE A 353 8.24 -7.14 -3.59
CA ILE A 353 9.16 -6.86 -4.70
C ILE A 353 9.39 -8.09 -5.56
N VAL A 354 9.35 -9.30 -4.98
CA VAL A 354 9.47 -10.56 -5.71
C VAL A 354 8.13 -10.97 -6.34
N LEU A 355 7.02 -10.85 -5.62
CA LEU A 355 5.70 -11.25 -6.11
C LEU A 355 5.16 -10.29 -7.18
N LEU A 356 5.41 -8.99 -7.05
CA LEU A 356 4.93 -7.97 -7.97
C LEU A 356 5.35 -8.22 -9.44
N PRO A 357 6.64 -8.43 -9.78
CA PRO A 357 7.06 -8.70 -11.16
C PRO A 357 6.56 -10.06 -11.64
N LEU A 358 6.41 -11.06 -10.77
CA LEU A 358 5.83 -12.35 -11.14
C LEU A 358 4.37 -12.19 -11.56
N VAL A 359 3.58 -11.49 -10.74
CA VAL A 359 2.17 -11.18 -11.04
C VAL A 359 2.09 -10.32 -12.29
N LEU A 360 2.92 -9.30 -12.41
CA LEU A 360 2.89 -8.40 -13.56
C LEU A 360 3.29 -9.11 -14.86
N ALA A 361 4.36 -9.90 -14.84
CA ALA A 361 4.79 -10.72 -15.97
C ALA A 361 3.68 -11.69 -16.41
N TYR A 362 3.03 -12.30 -15.43
CA TYR A 362 1.88 -13.17 -15.65
C TYR A 362 0.72 -12.43 -16.32
N LEU A 363 0.31 -11.29 -15.75
CA LEU A 363 -0.77 -10.47 -16.29
C LEU A 363 -0.47 -10.02 -17.72
N ILE A 364 0.77 -9.64 -18.00
CA ILE A 364 1.14 -9.09 -19.31
C ILE A 364 1.19 -10.17 -20.37
N ARG A 365 1.85 -11.29 -20.09
CA ARG A 365 1.93 -12.41 -21.02
C ARG A 365 0.54 -12.93 -21.40
N ARG A 366 -0.47 -12.76 -20.53
CA ARG A 366 -1.82 -13.27 -20.77
C ARG A 366 -2.79 -12.24 -21.33
N PHE A 367 -2.76 -11.00 -20.84
CA PHE A 367 -3.78 -10.00 -21.14
C PHE A 367 -3.32 -8.91 -22.09
N LEU A 368 -2.01 -8.80 -22.35
CA LEU A 368 -1.50 -7.84 -23.30
C LEU A 368 -1.33 -8.53 -24.65
N PRO A 369 -2.03 -8.08 -25.71
CA PRO A 369 -1.74 -8.51 -27.07
C PRO A 369 -0.26 -8.26 -27.39
N GLN A 370 0.43 -9.31 -27.82
CA GLN A 370 1.87 -9.26 -28.11
C GLN A 370 2.17 -8.24 -29.23
N ASP A 371 1.21 -8.05 -30.13
CA ASP A 371 1.33 -7.18 -31.29
C ASP A 371 1.39 -5.68 -30.94
N LEU A 372 0.90 -5.29 -29.75
CA LEU A 372 0.89 -3.88 -29.34
C LEU A 372 2.25 -3.38 -28.87
N GLY A 373 3.24 -4.25 -28.68
CA GLY A 373 4.59 -3.88 -28.20
C GLY A 373 4.61 -3.27 -26.79
N LEU A 374 3.48 -3.24 -26.08
CA LEU A 374 3.35 -2.61 -24.77
C LEU A 374 4.26 -3.26 -23.71
N ALA A 375 4.61 -4.53 -23.90
CA ALA A 375 5.53 -5.26 -23.04
C ALA A 375 6.93 -4.63 -22.99
N GLN A 376 7.31 -3.82 -23.99
CA GLN A 376 8.58 -3.11 -24.00
C GLN A 376 8.62 -1.96 -22.99
N TYR A 377 7.46 -1.41 -22.58
CA TYR A 377 7.36 -0.27 -21.67
C TYR A 377 7.22 -0.66 -20.19
N ILE A 378 7.05 -1.95 -19.88
CA ILE A 378 6.97 -2.47 -18.50
C ILE A 378 8.15 -2.02 -17.63
N PRO A 379 9.41 -2.00 -18.12
CA PRO A 379 10.53 -1.54 -17.32
C PRO A 379 10.34 -0.13 -16.75
N LEU A 380 9.47 0.72 -17.35
CA LEU A 380 9.13 2.03 -16.79
C LEU A 380 8.43 1.92 -15.42
N LEU A 381 7.71 0.84 -15.13
CA LEU A 381 7.15 0.58 -13.79
C LEU A 381 8.24 0.39 -12.73
N MET A 382 9.47 0.03 -13.12
CA MET A 382 10.60 -0.03 -12.19
C MET A 382 10.93 1.35 -11.63
N ILE A 383 10.71 2.43 -12.39
CA ILE A 383 10.90 3.81 -11.91
C ILE A 383 9.97 4.07 -10.72
N TYR A 384 8.73 3.58 -10.78
CA TYR A 384 7.79 3.67 -9.67
C TYR A 384 8.26 2.85 -8.46
N VAL A 385 8.80 1.64 -8.68
CA VAL A 385 9.38 0.82 -7.60
C VAL A 385 10.57 1.54 -6.95
N VAL A 386 11.49 2.10 -7.74
CA VAL A 386 12.61 2.91 -7.24
C VAL A 386 12.09 4.05 -6.37
N TRP A 387 11.11 4.79 -6.88
CA TRP A 387 10.51 5.93 -6.18
C TRP A 387 9.88 5.52 -4.84
N MET A 388 9.10 4.43 -4.83
CA MET A 388 8.51 3.89 -3.59
C MET A 388 9.59 3.47 -2.58
N LEU A 389 10.65 2.80 -3.03
CA LEU A 389 11.76 2.40 -2.18
C LEU A 389 12.55 3.61 -1.65
N SER A 390 12.74 4.65 -2.45
CA SER A 390 13.34 5.91 -2.01
C SER A 390 12.52 6.60 -0.93
N MET A 391 11.18 6.60 -1.03
CA MET A 391 10.31 7.17 0.02
C MET A 391 10.44 6.41 1.33
N THR A 392 10.56 5.08 1.29
CA THR A 392 10.80 4.27 2.50
C THR A 392 12.17 4.54 3.10
N ALA A 393 13.19 4.69 2.26
CA ALA A 393 14.54 5.06 2.67
C ALA A 393 14.59 6.41 3.40
N GLN A 394 13.87 7.41 2.89
CA GLN A 394 13.78 8.73 3.50
C GLN A 394 13.13 8.65 4.89
N ALA A 395 12.05 7.89 5.03
CA ALA A 395 11.36 7.71 6.31
C ALA A 395 12.26 7.05 7.37
N GLU A 396 13.08 6.08 6.96
CA GLU A 396 14.06 5.43 7.83
C GLU A 396 15.18 6.38 8.24
N MET A 397 15.73 7.14 7.30
CA MET A 397 16.80 8.06 7.63
C MET A 397 16.33 9.15 8.59
N LYS A 398 15.10 9.64 8.44
CA LYS A 398 14.47 10.52 9.44
C LYS A 398 14.35 9.85 10.81
N ALA A 399 14.12 8.54 10.85
CA ALA A 399 14.13 7.80 12.11
C ALA A 399 15.55 7.71 12.69
N ASP A 400 16.58 7.52 11.86
CA ASP A 400 17.98 7.46 12.29
C ASP A 400 18.54 8.81 12.75
N LEU A 401 18.10 9.92 12.14
CA LEU A 401 18.48 11.27 12.55
C LEU A 401 18.05 11.60 13.99
N LYS A 402 17.01 10.94 14.50
CA LYS A 402 16.63 11.03 15.92
C LYS A 402 17.74 10.55 16.86
N PHE A 403 18.68 9.74 16.35
CA PHE A 403 19.82 9.20 17.09
C PHE A 403 21.14 9.86 16.71
N ALA A 404 21.10 11.02 16.03
CA ALA A 404 22.31 11.73 15.62
C ALA A 404 23.27 11.97 16.80
N ASN A 405 22.78 12.18 18.02
CA ASN A 405 23.64 12.35 19.21
C ASN A 405 24.43 11.09 19.59
N LEU A 406 23.86 9.89 19.41
CA LEU A 406 24.60 8.63 19.62
C LEU A 406 25.59 8.36 18.49
N VAL A 407 25.28 8.84 17.29
CA VAL A 407 26.12 8.69 16.11
C VAL A 407 27.31 9.67 16.15
N LYS A 408 27.09 10.88 16.70
CA LYS A 408 28.14 11.90 16.91
C LYS A 408 29.24 11.48 17.87
N SER A 409 28.95 10.59 18.83
CA SER A 409 29.96 10.09 19.78
C SER A 409 30.82 8.96 19.20
N MET A 410 30.50 8.45 18.01
CA MET A 410 31.30 7.43 17.36
C MET A 410 32.53 8.08 16.69
N PRO A 411 33.72 7.43 16.71
CA PRO A 411 34.93 7.94 16.07
C PRO A 411 34.89 7.72 14.55
N ILE A 412 33.84 8.21 13.89
CA ILE A 412 33.61 8.09 12.45
C ILE A 412 33.36 9.50 11.90
N ALA A 413 34.06 9.88 10.84
CA ALA A 413 33.82 11.16 10.17
C ALA A 413 32.36 11.27 9.66
N ALA A 414 31.72 12.42 9.84
CA ALA A 414 30.31 12.63 9.52
C ALA A 414 29.95 12.27 8.06
N TRP A 415 30.82 12.60 7.10
CA TRP A 415 30.59 12.26 5.69
C TRP A 415 30.55 10.74 5.44
N LYS A 416 31.34 9.95 6.17
CA LYS A 416 31.33 8.47 6.07
C LYS A 416 30.03 7.89 6.62
N ILE A 417 29.47 8.52 7.65
CA ILE A 417 28.19 8.14 8.23
C ILE A 417 27.07 8.43 7.23
N MET A 418 27.06 9.64 6.65
CA MET A 418 26.09 10.03 5.62
C MET A 418 26.17 9.11 4.41
N LEU A 419 27.38 8.82 3.92
CA LEU A 419 27.58 7.88 2.82
C LEU A 419 27.05 6.48 3.16
N ALA A 420 27.30 5.97 4.37
CA ALA A 420 26.76 4.68 4.81
C ALA A 420 25.22 4.69 4.95
N GLN A 421 24.62 5.83 5.33
CA GLN A 421 23.17 6.01 5.41
C GLN A 421 22.50 6.05 4.03
N VAL A 422 23.18 6.60 3.02
CA VAL A 422 22.70 6.63 1.62
C VAL A 422 22.96 5.30 0.91
N ALA A 423 24.15 4.72 1.09
CA ALA A 423 24.56 3.49 0.41
C ALA A 423 23.68 2.29 0.79
N GLY A 424 23.24 2.17 2.05
CA GLY A 424 22.38 1.08 2.49
C GLY A 424 21.06 1.00 1.69
N PRO A 425 20.24 2.06 1.66
CA PRO A 425 19.05 2.10 0.83
C PRO A 425 19.31 1.99 -0.68
N VAL A 426 20.41 2.55 -1.21
CA VAL A 426 20.78 2.40 -2.62
C VAL A 426 21.07 0.94 -2.96
N ILE A 427 21.85 0.23 -2.14
CA ILE A 427 22.13 -1.20 -2.33
C ILE A 427 20.84 -2.02 -2.23
N TYR A 428 20.00 -1.70 -1.24
CA TYR A 428 18.71 -2.37 -1.06
C TYR A 428 17.80 -2.18 -2.27
N SER A 429 17.59 -0.94 -2.73
CA SER A 429 16.75 -0.65 -3.91
C SER A 429 17.35 -1.23 -5.20
N SER A 430 18.67 -1.16 -5.38
CA SER A 430 19.35 -1.76 -6.53
C SER A 430 19.18 -3.27 -6.56
N SER A 431 19.33 -3.94 -5.41
CA SER A 431 19.12 -5.39 -5.32
C SER A 431 17.68 -5.78 -5.65
N ALA A 432 16.71 -4.98 -5.19
CA ALA A 432 15.29 -5.18 -5.49
C ALA A 432 15.00 -5.04 -6.99
N ILE A 433 15.61 -4.04 -7.64
CA ILE A 433 15.49 -3.76 -9.07
C ILE A 433 16.14 -4.87 -9.89
N ILE A 434 17.34 -5.31 -9.55
CA ILE A 434 18.02 -6.42 -10.24
C ILE A 434 17.17 -7.69 -10.17
N LEU A 435 16.62 -8.01 -8.99
CA LEU A 435 15.71 -9.14 -8.84
C LEU A 435 14.45 -8.96 -9.69
N PHE A 436 13.81 -7.80 -9.63
CA PHE A 436 12.61 -7.48 -10.41
C PHE A 436 12.85 -7.64 -11.91
N SER A 437 13.95 -7.10 -12.42
CA SER A 437 14.35 -7.21 -13.81
C SER A 437 14.75 -8.62 -14.21
N GLY A 438 15.41 -9.37 -13.33
CA GLY A 438 15.70 -10.79 -13.55
C GLY A 438 14.44 -11.60 -13.77
N TYR A 439 13.39 -11.34 -12.97
CA TYR A 439 12.08 -11.96 -13.17
C TYR A 439 11.41 -11.54 -14.48
N LEU A 440 11.41 -10.26 -14.82
CA LEU A 440 10.85 -9.80 -16.11
C LEU A 440 11.61 -10.40 -17.30
N TRP A 441 12.94 -10.40 -17.25
CA TRP A 441 13.80 -10.98 -18.29
C TRP A 441 13.51 -12.47 -18.49
N ALA A 442 13.35 -13.21 -17.39
CA ALA A 442 13.08 -14.64 -17.43
C ALA A 442 11.67 -14.94 -17.96
N LEU A 443 10.66 -14.18 -17.52
CA LEU A 443 9.23 -14.52 -17.73
C LEU A 443 8.57 -13.80 -18.91
N VAL A 444 9.09 -12.66 -19.35
CA VAL A 444 8.53 -11.82 -20.42
C VAL A 444 9.61 -11.60 -21.48
N PRO A 445 9.77 -12.52 -22.45
CA PRO A 445 10.79 -12.41 -23.50
C PRO A 445 10.71 -11.10 -24.30
N GLU A 446 9.51 -10.57 -24.51
CA GLU A 446 9.26 -9.29 -25.19
C GLU A 446 9.86 -8.07 -24.45
N SER A 447 10.08 -8.20 -23.15
CA SER A 447 10.68 -7.15 -22.32
C SER A 447 12.22 -7.13 -22.38
N ARG A 448 12.87 -8.09 -23.07
CA ARG A 448 14.34 -8.24 -23.16
C ARG A 448 15.02 -7.17 -24.02
N GLY A 449 14.36 -6.04 -24.25
CA GLY A 449 14.90 -4.92 -25.00
C GLY A 449 15.92 -4.11 -24.21
N ASP A 450 16.58 -3.20 -24.92
CA ASP A 450 17.59 -2.29 -24.37
C ASP A 450 17.04 -1.41 -23.24
N LEU A 451 15.73 -1.16 -23.20
CA LEU A 451 15.10 -0.39 -22.12
C LEU A 451 15.24 -1.08 -20.75
N LEU A 452 15.04 -2.41 -20.70
CA LEU A 452 15.17 -3.16 -19.44
C LEU A 452 16.62 -3.12 -18.95
N ILE A 453 17.58 -3.29 -19.86
CA ILE A 453 19.01 -3.16 -19.59
C ILE A 453 19.31 -1.76 -19.05
N ALA A 454 18.84 -0.71 -19.73
CA ALA A 454 19.01 0.67 -19.29
C ALA A 454 18.44 0.92 -17.89
N CYS A 455 17.24 0.44 -17.59
CA CYS A 455 16.63 0.58 -16.28
C CYS A 455 17.45 -0.11 -15.18
N VAL A 456 17.98 -1.31 -15.42
CA VAL A 456 18.82 -2.04 -14.45
C VAL A 456 20.11 -1.29 -14.16
N PHE A 457 20.79 -0.81 -15.20
CA PHE A 457 22.07 -0.12 -15.03
C PHE A 457 21.92 1.29 -14.47
N LEU A 458 20.85 2.02 -14.79
CA LEU A 458 20.62 3.38 -14.31
C LEU A 458 20.05 3.45 -12.89
N ALA A 459 19.26 2.45 -12.50
CA ALA A 459 18.62 2.35 -11.19
C ALA A 459 19.51 2.73 -9.99
N PRO A 460 20.72 2.15 -9.81
CA PRO A 460 21.59 2.49 -8.67
C PRO A 460 22.00 3.96 -8.66
N PHE A 461 22.30 4.54 -9.82
CA PHE A 461 22.74 5.94 -9.93
C PHE A 461 21.58 6.91 -9.69
N VAL A 462 20.41 6.64 -10.29
CA VAL A 462 19.20 7.43 -10.04
C VAL A 462 18.80 7.34 -8.57
N GLY A 463 18.89 6.16 -7.95
CA GLY A 463 18.69 5.99 -6.52
C GLY A 463 19.68 6.80 -5.69
N PHE A 464 20.96 6.79 -6.08
CA PHE A 464 22.03 7.55 -5.42
C PHE A 464 21.88 9.07 -5.55
N ALA A 465 21.31 9.59 -6.65
CA ALA A 465 20.97 11.01 -6.76
C ALA A 465 19.71 11.38 -5.97
N ASN A 466 18.68 10.54 -6.06
CA ASN A 466 17.36 10.79 -5.50
C ASN A 466 17.34 10.73 -3.96
N ILE A 467 17.98 9.72 -3.37
CA ILE A 467 17.95 9.49 -1.92
C ILE A 467 18.55 10.69 -1.15
N PRO A 468 19.79 11.16 -1.42
CA PRO A 468 20.36 12.37 -0.79
C PRO A 468 19.48 13.61 -0.96
N ALA A 469 18.99 13.86 -2.18
CA ALA A 469 18.10 14.99 -2.45
C ALA A 469 16.84 14.97 -1.57
N ALA A 470 16.24 13.78 -1.39
CA ALA A 470 15.09 13.60 -0.51
C ALA A 470 15.45 13.73 0.99
N ILE A 471 16.70 13.50 1.37
CA ILE A 471 17.18 13.56 2.75
C ILE A 471 17.44 14.99 3.21
N ILE A 472 17.93 15.87 2.33
CA ILE A 472 18.31 17.26 2.68
C ILE A 472 17.22 17.97 3.50
N PRO A 473 15.91 17.94 3.13
CA PRO A 473 14.87 18.57 3.94
C PRO A 473 14.62 17.89 5.27
N GLY A 474 14.98 16.60 5.42
CA GLY A 474 14.97 15.91 6.71
C GLY A 474 16.06 16.42 7.67
N LEU A 475 17.19 16.85 7.12
CA LEU A 475 18.28 17.48 7.87
C LEU A 475 17.95 18.93 8.24
N LEU A 476 17.34 19.69 7.31
CA LEU A 476 16.94 21.08 7.54
C LEU A 476 15.75 21.21 8.51
N TYR A 477 14.86 20.21 8.53
CA TYR A 477 13.68 20.15 9.39
C TYR A 477 13.68 18.87 10.25
N PRO A 478 14.58 18.79 11.25
CA PRO A 478 14.81 17.55 12.01
C PRO A 478 13.69 17.24 13.01
N ASP A 479 12.80 18.19 13.32
CA ASP A 479 11.71 17.95 14.28
C ASP A 479 10.57 17.16 13.64
N ALA A 480 10.69 15.83 13.70
CA ALA A 480 9.64 14.92 13.26
C ALA A 480 8.37 14.96 14.14
N LYS A 481 8.37 15.64 15.30
CA LYS A 481 7.16 15.80 16.14
C LYS A 481 6.29 16.94 15.62
N ASP A 482 6.91 18.00 15.12
CA ASP A 482 6.17 19.04 14.42
C ASP A 482 5.67 18.48 13.09
N PHE A 483 4.40 18.07 13.06
CA PHE A 483 3.71 17.57 11.88
C PHE A 483 3.96 18.45 10.65
N ALA A 484 4.08 19.75 10.88
CA ALA A 484 4.27 20.73 9.85
C ALA A 484 5.71 20.72 9.30
N GLN A 485 6.72 20.62 10.15
CA GLN A 485 8.10 20.38 9.71
C GLN A 485 8.23 19.05 8.98
N ASN A 486 7.62 17.98 9.51
CA ASN A 486 7.66 16.68 8.85
C ASN A 486 6.95 16.70 7.49
N TYR A 487 5.83 17.41 7.37
CA TYR A 487 5.13 17.60 6.11
C TYR A 487 5.99 18.42 5.13
N ILE A 488 6.48 19.59 5.55
CA ILE A 488 7.35 20.44 4.71
C ILE A 488 8.57 19.66 4.25
N SER A 489 9.20 18.91 5.14
CA SER A 489 10.31 18.01 4.85
C SER A 489 9.93 16.92 3.85
N GLY A 490 8.72 16.34 3.95
CA GLY A 490 8.21 15.37 2.98
C GLY A 490 7.94 15.98 1.61
N MET A 491 7.29 17.15 1.57
CA MET A 491 6.95 17.86 0.33
C MET A 491 8.20 18.36 -0.39
N LEU A 492 9.10 19.04 0.33
CA LEU A 492 10.39 19.47 -0.22
C LEU A 492 11.25 18.26 -0.60
N GLY A 493 11.22 17.19 0.18
CA GLY A 493 11.92 15.95 -0.14
C GLY A 493 11.42 15.36 -1.46
N PHE A 494 10.11 15.38 -1.68
CA PHE A 494 9.50 14.99 -2.96
C PHE A 494 9.90 15.94 -4.11
N MET A 495 9.85 17.27 -3.91
CA MET A 495 10.23 18.23 -4.94
C MET A 495 11.71 18.12 -5.32
N LEU A 496 12.61 17.97 -4.34
CA LEU A 496 14.04 17.78 -4.58
C LEU A 496 14.34 16.42 -5.20
N ALA A 497 13.62 15.36 -4.81
CA ALA A 497 13.68 14.06 -5.47
C ALA A 497 13.32 14.16 -6.96
N VAL A 498 12.23 14.85 -7.29
CA VAL A 498 11.81 15.08 -8.68
C VAL A 498 12.85 15.93 -9.42
N LEU A 499 13.36 16.99 -8.78
CA LEU A 499 14.40 17.84 -9.35
C LEU A 499 15.70 17.05 -9.61
N ALA A 500 16.07 16.10 -8.76
CA ALA A 500 17.24 15.25 -8.93
C ALA A 500 17.08 14.24 -10.08
N ILE A 501 15.85 13.78 -10.34
CA ILE A 501 15.54 12.87 -11.45
C ILE A 501 15.41 13.63 -12.78
N LEU A 502 14.98 14.89 -12.77
CA LEU A 502 14.70 15.67 -13.97
C LEU A 502 15.86 15.71 -14.99
N PRO A 503 17.13 15.93 -14.60
CA PRO A 503 18.27 15.84 -15.52
C PRO A 503 18.38 14.50 -16.23
N THR A 504 18.04 13.40 -15.55
CA THR A 504 18.02 12.05 -16.15
C THR A 504 17.01 11.97 -17.28
N CYS A 505 15.80 12.49 -17.05
CA CYS A 505 14.74 12.51 -18.06
C CYS A 505 15.11 13.41 -19.26
N ILE A 506 15.64 14.61 -18.98
CA ILE A 506 16.03 15.56 -20.02
C ILE A 506 17.20 14.99 -20.85
N LEU A 507 18.26 14.52 -20.21
CA LEU A 507 19.41 13.94 -20.90
C LEU A 507 19.03 12.68 -21.67
N GLY A 508 18.19 11.81 -21.10
CA GLY A 508 17.67 10.64 -21.80
C GLY A 508 16.91 11.03 -23.07
N ALA A 509 15.98 12.00 -22.97
CA ALA A 509 15.23 12.49 -24.11
C ALA A 509 16.14 13.17 -25.15
N CYS A 510 17.04 14.07 -24.74
CA CYS A 510 17.96 14.75 -25.65
C CYS A 510 18.89 13.76 -26.37
N LEU A 511 19.57 12.87 -25.62
CA LEU A 511 20.54 11.95 -26.20
C LEU A 511 19.87 10.91 -27.11
N MET A 512 18.74 10.32 -26.69
CA MET A 512 18.06 9.30 -27.49
C MET A 512 17.27 9.89 -28.66
N VAL A 513 16.53 10.99 -28.45
CA VAL A 513 15.63 11.55 -29.49
C VAL A 513 16.37 12.53 -30.40
N ALA A 514 17.09 13.49 -29.83
CA ALA A 514 17.72 14.55 -30.63
C ALA A 514 19.03 14.07 -31.27
N PHE A 515 19.87 13.37 -30.51
CA PHE A 515 21.20 12.94 -30.98
C PHE A 515 21.24 11.50 -31.50
N LYS A 516 20.16 10.72 -31.34
CA LYS A 516 20.10 9.29 -31.68
C LYS A 516 21.31 8.51 -31.14
N ALA A 517 21.80 8.91 -29.96
CA ALA A 517 22.97 8.31 -29.33
C ALA A 517 22.67 6.84 -28.96
N PRO A 518 23.67 5.94 -29.04
CA PRO A 518 23.47 4.56 -28.63
C PRO A 518 23.11 4.49 -27.14
N ILE A 519 22.25 3.54 -26.78
CA ILE A 519 21.67 3.43 -25.43
C ILE A 519 22.76 3.30 -24.36
N TYR A 520 23.82 2.54 -24.65
CA TYR A 520 24.97 2.39 -23.74
C TYR A 520 25.71 3.71 -23.46
N LEU A 521 25.90 4.56 -24.47
CA LEU A 521 26.51 5.88 -24.27
C LEU A 521 25.60 6.77 -23.42
N THR A 522 24.29 6.73 -23.69
CA THR A 522 23.28 7.45 -22.90
C THR A 522 23.30 7.02 -21.44
N ILE A 523 23.37 5.71 -21.16
CA ILE A 523 23.47 5.16 -19.81
C ILE A 523 24.71 5.68 -19.09
N ILE A 524 25.89 5.66 -19.74
CA ILE A 524 27.15 6.12 -19.13
C ILE A 524 27.07 7.60 -18.75
N ILE A 525 26.57 8.45 -19.66
CA ILE A 525 26.46 9.89 -19.42
C ILE A 525 25.47 10.16 -18.27
N ILE A 526 24.29 9.55 -18.30
CA ILE A 526 23.28 9.71 -17.25
C ILE A 526 23.80 9.19 -15.91
N ALA A 527 24.48 8.05 -15.89
CA ALA A 527 25.08 7.49 -14.67
C ALA A 527 26.12 8.45 -14.07
N ALA A 528 26.99 9.02 -14.90
CA ALA A 528 27.98 10.00 -14.47
C ALA A 528 27.33 11.26 -13.88
N VAL A 529 26.30 11.81 -14.54
CA VAL A 529 25.58 12.99 -14.05
C VAL A 529 24.87 12.72 -12.72
N ASN A 530 24.20 11.57 -12.58
CA ASN A 530 23.54 11.20 -11.32
C ASN A 530 24.55 10.94 -10.19
N LEU A 531 25.72 10.38 -10.50
CA LEU A 531 26.79 10.21 -9.52
C LEU A 531 27.29 11.57 -9.01
N ILE A 532 27.44 12.56 -9.90
CA ILE A 532 27.80 13.93 -9.52
C ILE A 532 26.71 14.56 -8.65
N ILE A 533 25.44 14.48 -9.06
CA ILE A 533 24.30 15.02 -8.28
C ILE A 533 24.25 14.40 -6.89
N GLY A 534 24.37 13.07 -6.79
CA GLY A 534 24.36 12.36 -5.51
C GLY A 534 25.61 12.56 -4.66
N ALA A 535 26.74 12.97 -5.25
CA ALA A 535 27.94 13.34 -4.51
C ALA A 535 27.89 14.79 -3.98
N ILE A 536 27.17 15.67 -4.68
CA ILE A 536 26.93 17.07 -4.25
C ILE A 536 25.90 17.13 -3.13
N GLY A 537 24.83 16.34 -3.23
CA GLY A 537 23.76 16.24 -2.22
C GLY A 537 24.16 15.40 -1.02
#